data_AF-A0A8J6GT31-F1
#
_entry.id   AF-A0A8J6GT31-F1
#
_cell.length_a   1.000
_cell.length_b   1.000
_cell.length_c   1.000
_cell.angle_alpha   90.00
_cell.angle_beta   90.00
_cell.angle_gamma   90.00
#
_symmetry.space_group_name_H-M   'P 1'
#
loop_
_entity.id
_entity.type
_entity.pdbx_description
1 polymer ?
#
loop_
_entity_poly.entity_id
_entity_poly.type
_entity_poly.pdbx_seq_one_letter_code
_entity_poly.pdbx_strand_id
1 'polypeptide(L)'
;MLCCGLAVARDAGGCRVTLRSCGPSSGSLCCIVASEARDAAGLAIMDPLREANGTFALNLLKILGEDSSKNVFFSPMSISSSLAMVFMGAKGNTASQMAQALSLDKCSGNGGGDVHQGFQSLLTEVNKTGTQYLLKTANKLFGEKTCDLLASFKVPCRKFYEAEMEELDFKGDTEQSRQHINTWVAKKTEDKIQELLSPGAVNSDTVLVLVNAIYFKGNWEKQFDKEDTREMPFKVSKNEEKPVQMMFKKSTFKTTYIGEIFTKILLLPYAGNELNMIIMLPDEHVELKTVEKEITYENFIEWTRLDMMDEEEVEVFLPRFKLEENYDMKDFLCKLGMTDAFEDRADFSGISSKHGLSLSKVVHKSFVEVNEEGTEAAAATAGIMLLRLAIMDPLREANGTFALNLLKILGEDSSKNVFFSPMSISSSLAMVFMGAKGNTASQMAQALSLDKCSGNGGGDVHQGFQSLLTEVNKTGTQYLLKTANRLFAEKTCDLLASFKDSCRKFYEAEMEELDFKGDTEQSRQHINTWVAKKTEDKITELLSRESVNSDTVLVLVNAIYFKGNWEKQFNKKDTREKPFKVSKRTTTPPGATKHCSGKITILTLLEKQQRADNCVMNAWLMVGAQ
;
A
#
# COMPACT_ATOMS: atom_id res chain seq x y z
N MET A 1 -25.73 12.19 8.27
CA MET A 1 -24.31 12.42 8.01
C MET A 1 -23.85 11.53 6.86
N LEU A 2 -24.25 11.88 5.64
CA LEU A 2 -23.70 11.30 4.41
C LEU A 2 -22.71 12.32 3.83
N CYS A 3 -21.61 12.57 4.56
CA CYS A 3 -20.68 13.64 4.23
C CYS A 3 -20.00 13.36 2.88
N CYS A 4 -20.17 14.28 1.94
CA CYS A 4 -19.39 14.29 0.69
C CYS A 4 -17.93 14.69 0.96
N GLY A 5 -17.67 15.44 2.05
CA GLY A 5 -16.33 15.81 2.49
C GLY A 5 -16.27 16.21 3.96
N LEU A 6 -15.12 16.01 4.59
CA LEU A 6 -14.80 16.44 5.95
C LEU A 6 -13.49 17.22 5.90
N ALA A 7 -13.48 18.42 6.47
CA ALA A 7 -12.35 19.33 6.41
C ALA A 7 -11.95 19.85 7.80
N VAL A 8 -10.65 19.94 8.05
CA VAL A 8 -10.09 20.70 9.16
C VAL A 8 -9.01 21.60 8.58
N ALA A 9 -9.20 22.91 8.74
CA ALA A 9 -8.24 23.89 8.27
C ALA A 9 -7.35 24.33 9.46
N ARG A 10 -6.07 23.96 9.39
CA ARG A 10 -5.05 24.24 10.43
C ARG A 10 -3.89 25.07 9.92
N ASP A 11 -3.50 24.87 8.67
CA ASP A 11 -2.55 25.72 7.95
C ASP A 11 -2.97 25.80 6.48
N ALA A 12 -3.77 26.79 6.14
CA ALA A 12 -4.08 27.13 4.77
C ALA A 12 -3.50 28.51 4.50
N GLY A 13 -2.92 28.71 3.33
CA GLY A 13 -2.95 30.03 2.70
C GLY A 13 -4.39 30.41 2.40
N GLY A 14 -5.24 30.68 3.42
CA GLY A 14 -6.62 31.03 3.18
C GLY A 14 -7.73 30.61 4.15
N CYS A 15 -7.62 30.56 5.48
CA CYS A 15 -8.84 30.39 6.32
C CYS A 15 -9.13 31.60 7.23
N ARG A 16 -10.21 31.65 8.02
CA ARG A 16 -10.63 32.62 9.08
C ARG A 16 -12.13 32.70 8.95
N VAL A 17 -12.83 32.12 9.91
CA VAL A 17 -14.25 32.39 10.07
C VAL A 17 -14.43 33.28 11.28
N THR A 18 -15.26 34.30 11.17
CA THR A 18 -15.67 35.12 12.29
C THR A 18 -17.18 35.17 12.24
N LEU A 19 -17.83 34.78 13.34
CA LEU A 19 -19.28 34.87 13.51
C LEU A 19 -19.55 35.87 14.62
N ARG A 20 -20.01 37.09 14.26
CA ARG A 20 -20.33 38.12 15.26
C ARG A 20 -21.83 38.17 15.56
N SER A 21 -22.16 38.25 16.84
CA SER A 21 -23.45 38.74 17.37
C SER A 21 -23.24 39.89 18.39
N CYS A 22 -22.18 40.71 18.21
CA CYS A 22 -21.56 41.70 19.10
C CYS A 22 -20.24 41.21 19.72
N GLY A 23 -19.12 41.76 19.22
CA GLY A 23 -17.76 41.52 19.74
C GLY A 23 -16.79 40.88 18.73
N PRO A 24 -15.48 41.15 18.79
CA PRO A 24 -14.49 40.51 17.93
C PRO A 24 -14.20 39.07 18.40
N SER A 25 -14.51 38.05 17.59
CA SER A 25 -14.12 36.65 17.80
C SER A 25 -13.09 36.19 16.77
N SER A 26 -12.16 35.30 17.14
CA SER A 26 -11.19 34.70 16.22
C SER A 26 -10.86 33.26 16.61
N GLY A 27 -10.81 32.31 15.67
CA GLY A 27 -10.57 30.88 15.96
C GLY A 27 -10.19 30.07 14.73
N SER A 28 -9.55 28.92 14.95
CA SER A 28 -9.21 27.91 13.92
C SER A 28 -10.45 27.12 13.48
N LEU A 29 -10.50 26.65 12.23
CA LEU A 29 -11.76 26.24 11.59
C LEU A 29 -11.86 24.72 11.40
N CYS A 30 -12.91 24.10 11.95
CA CYS A 30 -13.36 22.77 11.53
C CYS A 30 -14.58 22.92 10.62
N CYS A 31 -14.46 22.49 9.36
CA CYS A 31 -15.54 22.57 8.38
C CYS A 31 -16.01 21.16 8.03
N ILE A 32 -17.26 20.86 8.39
CA ILE A 32 -17.87 19.59 8.07
C ILE A 32 -18.89 19.83 6.96
N VAL A 33 -18.62 19.34 5.75
CA VAL A 33 -19.62 19.36 4.66
C VAL A 33 -20.54 18.16 4.86
N ALA A 34 -21.55 18.35 5.71
CA ALA A 34 -22.56 17.34 5.99
C ALA A 34 -23.83 17.56 5.16
N SER A 35 -24.20 16.54 4.41
CA SER A 35 -25.57 16.41 3.94
C SER A 35 -26.49 16.02 5.10
N GLU A 36 -27.57 16.78 5.27
CA GLU A 36 -28.77 16.34 5.96
C GLU A 36 -29.97 16.69 5.07
N ALA A 37 -30.59 15.67 4.47
CA ALA A 37 -31.94 15.76 3.97
C ALA A 37 -32.91 15.18 5.04
N ARG A 38 -33.94 15.94 5.38
CA ARG A 38 -35.06 15.53 6.26
C ARG A 38 -36.13 14.77 5.44
N ASP A 39 -36.67 13.65 5.92
CA ASP A 39 -37.96 13.50 6.64
C ASP A 39 -38.42 12.00 6.73
N ALA A 40 -39.33 11.71 7.67
CA ALA A 40 -39.51 10.47 8.44
C ALA A 40 -39.92 9.12 7.76
N ALA A 41 -39.84 8.94 6.43
CA ALA A 41 -40.49 7.78 5.78
C ALA A 41 -39.56 6.65 5.25
N GLY A 42 -38.24 6.85 5.18
CA GLY A 42 -37.27 5.86 4.66
C GLY A 42 -36.39 5.16 5.71
N LEU A 43 -36.65 5.40 7.00
CA LEU A 43 -35.63 5.37 8.08
C LEU A 43 -34.98 4.01 8.42
N ALA A 44 -35.64 2.87 8.22
CA ALA A 44 -35.19 1.66 8.94
C ALA A 44 -33.83 1.08 8.49
N ILE A 45 -33.42 1.24 7.22
CA ILE A 45 -32.19 0.61 6.68
C ILE A 45 -31.04 1.62 6.51
N MET A 46 -31.33 2.91 6.33
CA MET A 46 -30.31 3.93 6.12
C MET A 46 -29.64 4.40 7.41
N ASP A 47 -30.32 4.34 8.56
CA ASP A 47 -29.82 4.87 9.82
C ASP A 47 -28.54 4.15 10.33
N PRO A 48 -28.44 2.80 10.29
CA PRO A 48 -27.22 2.12 10.72
C PRO A 48 -26.00 2.40 9.84
N LEU A 49 -26.18 2.48 8.51
CA LEU A 49 -25.08 2.79 7.60
C LEU A 49 -24.63 4.24 7.73
N ARG A 50 -25.58 5.16 7.93
CA ARG A 50 -25.29 6.57 8.22
C ARG A 50 -24.44 6.70 9.48
N GLU A 51 -24.79 5.97 10.53
CA GLU A 51 -24.02 5.93 11.78
C GLU A 51 -22.63 5.31 11.58
N ALA A 52 -22.54 4.18 10.88
CA ALA A 52 -21.27 3.53 10.58
C ALA A 52 -20.32 4.48 9.81
N ASN A 53 -20.79 5.07 8.72
CA ASN A 53 -19.99 5.98 7.89
C ASN A 53 -19.61 7.26 8.66
N GLY A 54 -20.50 7.80 9.50
CA GLY A 54 -20.20 8.96 10.34
C GLY A 54 -19.18 8.65 11.44
N THR A 55 -19.30 7.48 12.08
CA THR A 55 -18.33 7.01 13.08
C THR A 55 -16.95 6.81 12.45
N PHE A 56 -16.90 6.13 11.30
CA PHE A 56 -15.67 5.96 10.51
C PHE A 56 -15.05 7.30 10.12
N ALA A 57 -15.85 8.25 9.62
CA ALA A 57 -15.39 9.58 9.23
C ALA A 57 -14.68 10.31 10.38
N LEU A 58 -15.29 10.34 11.57
CA LEU A 58 -14.74 11.04 12.73
C LEU A 58 -13.52 10.33 13.32
N ASN A 59 -13.51 8.99 13.33
CA ASN A 59 -12.33 8.23 13.75
C ASN A 59 -11.15 8.46 12.80
N LEU A 60 -11.40 8.44 11.49
CA LEU A 60 -10.36 8.73 10.49
C LEU A 60 -9.90 10.18 10.59
N LEU A 61 -10.79 11.13 10.86
CA LEU A 61 -10.43 12.53 11.08
C LEU A 61 -9.46 12.69 12.25
N LYS A 62 -9.71 12.03 13.38
CA LYS A 62 -8.82 12.07 14.55
C LYS A 62 -7.42 11.59 14.21
N ILE A 63 -7.29 10.54 13.41
CA ILE A 63 -6.02 9.96 12.99
C ILE A 63 -5.30 10.86 11.99
N LEU A 64 -5.98 11.31 10.93
CA LEU A 64 -5.42 12.26 9.96
C LEU A 64 -5.04 13.59 10.64
N GLY A 65 -5.79 13.93 11.68
CA GLY A 65 -5.62 15.10 12.52
C GLY A 65 -4.50 15.01 13.56
N GLU A 66 -3.72 13.93 13.64
CA GLU A 66 -2.59 13.88 14.59
C GLU A 66 -1.50 14.93 14.27
N ASP A 67 -1.29 15.23 12.99
CA ASP A 67 -0.38 16.28 12.52
C ASP A 67 -1.08 17.65 12.52
N SER A 68 -0.94 18.42 13.60
CA SER A 68 -1.58 19.73 13.75
C SER A 68 -1.03 20.81 12.80
N SER A 69 0.00 20.52 12.00
CA SER A 69 0.62 21.48 11.10
C SER A 69 0.01 21.53 9.69
N LYS A 70 -0.96 20.66 9.38
CA LYS A 70 -1.54 20.53 8.04
C LYS A 70 -3.06 20.59 8.05
N ASN A 71 -3.62 21.05 6.93
CA ASN A 71 -5.04 20.85 6.68
C ASN A 71 -5.35 19.38 6.46
N VAL A 72 -6.60 19.04 6.70
CA VAL A 72 -7.16 17.72 6.40
C VAL A 72 -8.38 17.96 5.54
N PHE A 73 -8.50 17.28 4.41
CA PHE A 73 -9.71 17.25 3.62
C PHE A 73 -9.87 15.89 2.97
N PHE A 74 -10.98 15.19 3.19
CA PHE A 74 -11.21 13.88 2.57
C PHE A 74 -12.70 13.59 2.42
N SER A 75 -13.04 12.58 1.60
CA SER A 75 -14.41 12.09 1.45
C SER A 75 -14.57 10.73 2.14
N PRO A 76 -15.18 10.68 3.34
CA PRO A 76 -15.40 9.41 4.05
C PRO A 76 -16.25 8.44 3.23
N MET A 77 -17.27 8.96 2.54
CA MET A 77 -18.17 8.16 1.70
C MET A 77 -17.45 7.51 0.52
N SER A 78 -16.51 8.21 -0.12
CA SER A 78 -15.72 7.65 -1.22
C SER A 78 -14.84 6.49 -0.76
N ILE A 79 -14.20 6.67 0.41
CA ILE A 79 -13.32 5.68 1.01
C ILE A 79 -14.13 4.46 1.46
N SER A 80 -15.22 4.68 2.18
CA SER A 80 -16.08 3.62 2.69
C SER A 80 -16.73 2.83 1.56
N SER A 81 -17.20 3.47 0.48
CA SER A 81 -17.77 2.77 -0.68
C SER A 81 -16.73 1.88 -1.37
N SER A 82 -15.51 2.38 -1.56
CA SER A 82 -14.42 1.59 -2.17
C SER A 82 -14.04 0.38 -1.32
N LEU A 83 -13.87 0.60 -0.01
CA LEU A 83 -13.49 -0.47 0.91
C LEU A 83 -14.65 -1.45 1.18
N ALA A 84 -15.91 -1.01 1.07
CA ALA A 84 -17.06 -1.89 1.17
C ALA A 84 -17.17 -2.83 -0.04
N MET A 85 -16.77 -2.39 -1.25
CA MET A 85 -16.59 -3.28 -2.39
C MET A 85 -15.48 -4.31 -2.13
N VAL A 86 -14.37 -3.92 -1.52
CA VAL A 86 -13.30 -4.88 -1.12
C VAL A 86 -13.81 -5.87 -0.06
N PHE A 87 -14.55 -5.36 0.93
CA PHE A 87 -15.14 -6.14 2.03
C PHE A 87 -16.08 -7.24 1.53
N MET A 88 -16.82 -6.99 0.44
CA MET A 88 -17.68 -8.00 -0.20
C MET A 88 -16.94 -9.30 -0.55
N GLY A 89 -15.65 -9.18 -0.87
CA GLY A 89 -14.77 -10.29 -1.21
C GLY A 89 -13.95 -10.86 -0.05
N ALA A 90 -13.97 -10.19 1.12
CA ALA A 90 -13.21 -10.59 2.29
C ALA A 90 -13.89 -11.74 3.05
N LYS A 91 -13.09 -12.57 3.72
CA LYS A 91 -13.53 -13.65 4.61
C LYS A 91 -12.70 -13.66 5.91
N GLY A 92 -13.12 -14.49 6.86
CA GLY A 92 -12.42 -14.71 8.14
C GLY A 92 -12.07 -13.43 8.89
N ASN A 93 -10.87 -13.40 9.47
CA ASN A 93 -10.38 -12.25 10.24
C ASN A 93 -10.24 -10.99 9.41
N THR A 94 -9.89 -11.10 8.12
CA THR A 94 -9.82 -9.97 7.21
C THR A 94 -11.17 -9.26 7.12
N ALA A 95 -12.25 -10.01 6.93
CA ALA A 95 -13.60 -9.44 6.92
C ALA A 95 -13.96 -8.79 8.27
N SER A 96 -13.68 -9.46 9.39
CA SER A 96 -13.98 -8.91 10.73
C SER A 96 -13.24 -7.59 11.02
N GLN A 97 -11.95 -7.52 10.70
CA GLN A 97 -11.16 -6.30 10.87
C GLN A 97 -11.65 -5.17 9.95
N MET A 98 -11.98 -5.47 8.69
CA MET A 98 -12.55 -4.48 7.77
C MET A 98 -13.89 -3.94 8.26
N ALA A 99 -14.78 -4.82 8.73
CA ALA A 99 -16.07 -4.41 9.27
C ALA A 99 -15.90 -3.48 10.49
N GLN A 100 -15.00 -3.81 11.41
CA GLN A 100 -14.71 -2.99 12.59
C GLN A 100 -14.09 -1.63 12.21
N ALA A 101 -13.08 -1.62 11.33
CA ALA A 101 -12.40 -0.39 10.93
C ALA A 101 -13.35 0.59 10.22
N LEU A 102 -14.30 0.08 9.43
CA LEU A 102 -15.34 0.85 8.77
C LEU A 102 -16.59 1.09 9.64
N SER A 103 -16.59 0.61 10.89
CA SER A 103 -17.72 0.65 11.82
C SER A 103 -19.01 -0.01 11.30
N LEU A 104 -18.89 -0.96 10.36
CA LEU A 104 -20.01 -1.70 9.74
C LEU A 104 -20.59 -2.76 10.67
N ASP A 105 -19.91 -3.12 11.74
CA ASP A 105 -20.42 -3.96 12.82
C ASP A 105 -21.69 -3.34 13.45
N LYS A 106 -21.78 -2.00 13.49
CA LYS A 106 -23.00 -1.27 13.90
C LYS A 106 -24.21 -1.59 13.00
N CYS A 107 -23.99 -2.00 11.74
CA CYS A 107 -25.05 -2.40 10.82
C CYS A 107 -25.51 -3.84 11.02
N SER A 108 -24.88 -4.64 11.89
CA SER A 108 -25.15 -6.09 12.05
C SER A 108 -26.04 -6.42 13.25
N GLY A 109 -26.57 -5.42 13.97
CA GLY A 109 -27.43 -5.60 15.16
C GLY A 109 -28.91 -5.89 14.86
N ASN A 110 -29.72 -6.07 15.93
CA ASN A 110 -31.17 -6.34 15.88
C ASN A 110 -31.94 -5.20 15.16
N GLY A 111 -32.02 -5.28 13.83
CA GLY A 111 -32.66 -4.30 12.96
C GLY A 111 -31.84 -3.87 11.74
N GLY A 112 -30.56 -4.24 11.67
CA GLY A 112 -29.68 -3.89 10.55
C GLY A 112 -29.88 -4.78 9.32
N GLY A 113 -30.07 -4.14 8.15
CA GLY A 113 -30.11 -4.83 6.86
C GLY A 113 -28.72 -5.19 6.33
N ASP A 114 -28.67 -5.84 5.16
CA ASP A 114 -27.41 -6.07 4.43
C ASP A 114 -26.71 -4.73 4.17
N VAL A 115 -25.48 -4.57 4.68
CA VAL A 115 -24.64 -3.37 4.52
C VAL A 115 -24.56 -2.95 3.05
N HIS A 116 -24.45 -3.90 2.14
CA HIS A 116 -24.35 -3.62 0.70
C HIS A 116 -25.66 -3.06 0.13
N GLN A 117 -26.82 -3.48 0.65
CA GLN A 117 -28.11 -2.89 0.32
C GLN A 117 -28.23 -1.45 0.87
N GLY A 118 -27.65 -1.20 2.05
CA GLY A 118 -27.49 0.16 2.58
C GLY A 118 -26.70 1.05 1.61
N PHE A 119 -25.54 0.58 1.12
CA PHE A 119 -24.74 1.31 0.14
C PHE A 119 -25.48 1.52 -1.18
N GLN A 120 -26.25 0.53 -1.64
CA GLN A 120 -27.08 0.69 -2.84
C GLN A 120 -28.10 1.83 -2.69
N SER A 121 -28.78 1.86 -1.55
CA SER A 121 -29.79 2.89 -1.25
C SER A 121 -29.14 4.26 -1.15
N LEU A 122 -27.96 4.34 -0.53
CA LEU A 122 -27.16 5.54 -0.43
C LEU A 122 -26.71 6.07 -1.82
N LEU A 123 -26.13 5.20 -2.65
CA LEU A 123 -25.67 5.60 -3.98
C LEU A 123 -26.83 6.07 -4.87
N THR A 124 -28.01 5.46 -4.73
CA THR A 124 -29.24 5.90 -5.41
C THR A 124 -29.64 7.32 -4.99
N GLU A 125 -29.61 7.64 -3.69
CA GLU A 125 -29.95 8.98 -3.21
C GLU A 125 -28.90 10.02 -3.63
N VAL A 126 -27.62 9.67 -3.60
CA VAL A 126 -26.53 10.58 -4.01
C VAL A 126 -26.54 10.88 -5.51
N ASN A 127 -26.94 9.92 -6.35
CA ASN A 127 -27.05 10.08 -7.80
C ASN A 127 -28.43 10.59 -8.26
N LYS A 128 -29.27 11.05 -7.34
CA LYS A 128 -30.60 11.58 -7.66
C LYS A 128 -30.52 12.79 -8.58
N THR A 129 -31.32 12.77 -9.64
CA THR A 129 -31.43 13.86 -10.60
C THR A 129 -32.53 14.84 -10.23
N GLY A 130 -32.48 16.07 -10.75
CA GLY A 130 -33.53 17.07 -10.57
C GLY A 130 -33.39 17.93 -9.30
N THR A 131 -32.24 17.84 -8.64
CA THR A 131 -31.86 18.68 -7.50
C THR A 131 -31.33 20.05 -7.97
N GLN A 132 -31.24 21.00 -7.05
CA GLN A 132 -30.70 22.36 -7.29
C GLN A 132 -29.17 22.42 -7.23
N TYR A 133 -28.51 21.27 -7.06
CA TYR A 133 -27.06 21.10 -6.99
C TYR A 133 -26.63 19.93 -7.88
N LEU A 134 -25.35 19.88 -8.24
CA LEU A 134 -24.78 18.76 -8.98
C LEU A 134 -24.04 17.84 -8.02
N LEU A 135 -24.58 16.66 -7.77
CA LEU A 135 -23.92 15.60 -7.00
C LEU A 135 -23.91 14.32 -7.83
N LYS A 136 -22.73 13.71 -7.96
CA LYS A 136 -22.54 12.47 -8.71
C LYS A 136 -21.50 11.61 -8.01
N THR A 137 -21.73 10.32 -7.97
CA THR A 137 -20.77 9.31 -7.52
C THR A 137 -20.75 8.14 -8.50
N ALA A 138 -19.58 7.58 -8.74
CA ALA A 138 -19.41 6.44 -9.63
C ALA A 138 -18.41 5.46 -9.03
N ASN A 139 -18.73 4.18 -9.15
CA ASN A 139 -17.83 3.08 -8.80
C ASN A 139 -17.41 2.33 -10.06
N LYS A 140 -16.21 1.76 -10.06
CA LYS A 140 -15.74 0.90 -11.15
C LYS A 140 -14.72 -0.11 -10.66
N LEU A 141 -14.73 -1.28 -11.28
CA LEU A 141 -13.74 -2.32 -11.05
C LEU A 141 -12.87 -2.44 -12.31
N PHE A 142 -11.56 -2.39 -12.15
CA PHE A 142 -10.59 -2.63 -13.22
C PHE A 142 -9.76 -3.85 -12.86
N GLY A 143 -9.93 -4.96 -13.58
CA GLY A 143 -9.19 -6.19 -13.30
C GLY A 143 -8.27 -6.61 -14.42
N GLU A 144 -7.25 -7.36 -14.04
CA GLU A 144 -6.32 -7.99 -14.97
C GLU A 144 -7.06 -9.01 -15.86
N LYS A 145 -7.00 -8.81 -17.18
CA LYS A 145 -7.69 -9.64 -18.20
C LYS A 145 -7.36 -11.14 -18.12
N THR A 146 -6.19 -11.51 -17.59
CA THR A 146 -5.78 -12.92 -17.42
C THR A 146 -6.21 -13.52 -16.08
N CYS A 147 -6.95 -12.78 -15.26
CA CYS A 147 -7.37 -13.22 -13.94
C CYS A 147 -8.89 -13.37 -13.84
N ASP A 148 -9.34 -14.62 -13.72
CA ASP A 148 -10.75 -14.91 -13.50
C ASP A 148 -11.19 -14.50 -12.08
N LEU A 149 -11.94 -13.40 -12.00
CA LEU A 149 -12.64 -13.00 -10.79
C LEU A 149 -14.00 -13.71 -10.69
N LEU A 150 -14.38 -14.10 -9.48
CA LEU A 150 -15.58 -14.88 -9.22
C LEU A 150 -16.85 -14.12 -9.59
N ALA A 151 -17.81 -14.81 -10.22
CA ALA A 151 -19.12 -14.24 -10.52
C ALA A 151 -19.88 -13.84 -9.23
N SER A 152 -19.66 -14.58 -8.14
CA SER A 152 -20.19 -14.28 -6.80
C SER A 152 -19.68 -12.97 -6.22
N PHE A 153 -18.61 -12.39 -6.78
CA PHE A 153 -18.10 -11.06 -6.42
C PHE A 153 -18.55 -9.99 -7.42
N LYS A 154 -18.39 -10.26 -8.73
CA LYS A 154 -18.73 -9.30 -9.80
C LYS A 154 -20.21 -8.92 -9.81
N VAL A 155 -21.11 -9.90 -9.68
CA VAL A 155 -22.56 -9.67 -9.78
C VAL A 155 -23.07 -8.79 -8.63
N PRO A 156 -22.73 -9.05 -7.35
CA PRO A 156 -23.16 -8.18 -6.27
C PRO A 156 -22.49 -6.80 -6.31
N CYS A 157 -21.23 -6.66 -6.76
CA CYS A 157 -20.61 -5.34 -6.97
C CYS A 157 -21.40 -4.51 -7.98
N ARG A 158 -21.80 -5.10 -9.11
CA ARG A 158 -22.64 -4.42 -10.11
C ARG A 158 -24.02 -4.07 -9.53
N LYS A 159 -24.64 -4.97 -8.78
CA LYS A 159 -25.98 -4.79 -8.20
C LYS A 159 -26.01 -3.67 -7.16
N PHE A 160 -25.09 -3.72 -6.19
CA PHE A 160 -25.15 -2.87 -5.01
C PHE A 160 -24.36 -1.56 -5.16
N TYR A 161 -23.33 -1.54 -6.00
CA TYR A 161 -22.45 -0.38 -6.16
C TYR A 161 -22.50 0.25 -7.54
N GLU A 162 -23.28 -0.31 -8.47
CA GLU A 162 -23.28 0.06 -9.89
C GLU A 162 -21.87 -0.01 -10.51
N ALA A 163 -21.00 -0.85 -9.92
CA ALA A 163 -19.62 -0.98 -10.30
C ALA A 163 -19.48 -2.00 -11.43
N GLU A 164 -19.41 -1.53 -12.66
CA GLU A 164 -19.11 -2.39 -13.79
C GLU A 164 -17.63 -2.81 -13.81
N MET A 165 -17.41 -4.03 -14.27
CA MET A 165 -16.08 -4.60 -14.43
C MET A 165 -15.53 -4.26 -15.81
N GLU A 166 -14.33 -3.70 -15.85
CA GLU A 166 -13.54 -3.53 -17.07
C GLU A 166 -12.23 -4.33 -16.95
N GLU A 167 -11.87 -5.02 -18.03
CA GLU A 167 -10.65 -5.81 -18.11
C GLU A 167 -9.53 -4.95 -18.72
N LEU A 168 -8.42 -4.83 -17.99
CA LEU A 168 -7.21 -4.13 -18.40
C LEU A 168 -6.01 -5.10 -18.46
N ASP A 169 -4.94 -4.67 -19.12
CA ASP A 169 -3.70 -5.45 -19.24
C ASP A 169 -2.64 -4.90 -18.29
N PHE A 170 -2.77 -5.17 -16.99
CA PHE A 170 -1.77 -4.74 -16.01
C PHE A 170 -0.44 -5.46 -16.23
N LYS A 171 -0.44 -6.70 -16.74
CA LYS A 171 0.78 -7.49 -16.99
C LYS A 171 1.57 -7.01 -18.21
N GLY A 172 0.90 -6.79 -19.32
CA GLY A 172 1.51 -6.43 -20.60
C GLY A 172 1.62 -4.93 -20.83
N ASP A 173 0.71 -4.15 -20.25
CA ASP A 173 0.61 -2.70 -20.48
C ASP A 173 0.16 -1.94 -19.21
N THR A 174 0.95 -2.10 -18.14
CA THR A 174 0.69 -1.53 -16.82
C THR A 174 0.41 -0.03 -16.88
N GLU A 175 1.21 0.71 -17.66
CA GLU A 175 1.19 2.17 -17.62
C GLU A 175 0.04 2.77 -18.42
N GLN A 176 -0.34 2.16 -19.56
CA GLN A 176 -1.59 2.52 -20.23
C GLN A 176 -2.80 2.20 -19.34
N SER A 177 -2.77 1.06 -18.64
CA SER A 177 -3.84 0.70 -17.69
C SER A 177 -3.97 1.74 -16.57
N ARG A 178 -2.84 2.23 -16.01
CA ARG A 178 -2.84 3.32 -15.02
C ARG A 178 -3.43 4.61 -15.60
N GLN A 179 -2.99 5.02 -16.78
CA GLN A 179 -3.45 6.26 -17.43
C GLN A 179 -4.93 6.21 -17.77
N HIS A 180 -5.44 5.05 -18.20
CA HIS A 180 -6.86 4.83 -18.45
C HIS A 180 -7.71 5.00 -17.19
N ILE A 181 -7.28 4.43 -16.07
CA ILE A 181 -7.96 4.62 -14.77
C ILE A 181 -7.98 6.09 -14.38
N ASN A 182 -6.85 6.79 -14.48
CA ASN A 182 -6.78 8.22 -14.18
C ASN A 182 -7.68 9.06 -15.09
N THR A 183 -7.74 8.74 -16.39
CA THR A 183 -8.63 9.41 -17.35
C THR A 183 -10.11 9.20 -16.99
N TRP A 184 -10.47 7.99 -16.56
CA TRP A 184 -11.82 7.71 -16.08
C TRP A 184 -12.15 8.51 -14.82
N VAL A 185 -11.22 8.60 -13.85
CA VAL A 185 -11.39 9.40 -12.63
C VAL A 185 -11.52 10.89 -12.95
N ALA A 186 -10.67 11.43 -13.81
CA ALA A 186 -10.70 12.83 -14.23
C ALA A 186 -12.07 13.18 -14.82
N LYS A 187 -12.56 12.36 -15.75
CA LYS A 187 -13.89 12.54 -16.35
C LYS A 187 -15.02 12.48 -15.33
N LYS A 188 -14.94 11.61 -14.32
CA LYS A 188 -15.96 11.48 -13.27
C LYS A 188 -15.91 12.60 -12.22
N THR A 189 -14.82 13.35 -12.18
CA THR A 189 -14.58 14.43 -11.23
C THR A 189 -14.50 15.81 -11.89
N GLU A 190 -15.01 15.94 -13.12
CA GLU A 190 -14.97 17.17 -13.92
C GLU A 190 -13.54 17.78 -13.95
N ASP A 191 -12.55 16.90 -14.16
CA ASP A 191 -11.10 17.19 -14.23
C ASP A 191 -10.46 17.79 -12.97
N LYS A 192 -11.16 17.75 -11.83
CA LYS A 192 -10.60 18.17 -10.52
C LYS A 192 -9.62 17.14 -9.95
N ILE A 193 -9.77 15.86 -10.28
CA ILE A 193 -8.86 14.78 -9.86
C ILE A 193 -8.25 14.11 -11.10
N GLN A 194 -7.16 14.69 -11.62
CA GLN A 194 -6.53 14.21 -12.88
C GLN A 194 -5.62 12.99 -12.68
N GLU A 195 -4.87 12.96 -11.58
CA GLU A 195 -3.94 11.87 -11.26
C GLU A 195 -4.23 11.34 -9.86
N LEU A 196 -5.03 10.26 -9.80
CA LEU A 196 -5.32 9.51 -8.58
C LEU A 196 -4.22 8.47 -8.31
N LEU A 197 -3.89 7.68 -9.34
CA LEU A 197 -2.83 6.68 -9.30
C LEU A 197 -1.54 7.32 -9.79
N SER A 198 -0.55 7.50 -8.92
CA SER A 198 0.78 7.98 -9.31
C SER A 198 1.58 6.91 -10.08
N PRO A 199 2.64 7.28 -10.82
CA PRO A 199 3.52 6.30 -11.45
C PRO A 199 4.06 5.29 -10.42
N GLY A 200 3.97 4.00 -10.75
CA GLY A 200 4.33 2.89 -9.84
C GLY A 200 3.29 2.56 -8.76
N ALA A 201 2.09 3.17 -8.78
CA ALA A 201 0.98 2.76 -7.92
C ALA A 201 0.43 1.38 -8.29
N VAL A 202 0.45 1.04 -9.58
CA VAL A 202 0.12 -0.28 -10.13
C VAL A 202 1.36 -0.89 -10.79
N ASN A 203 1.40 -2.21 -10.91
CA ASN A 203 2.49 -2.99 -11.48
C ASN A 203 1.97 -4.26 -12.18
N SER A 204 2.87 -5.10 -12.72
CA SER A 204 2.51 -6.34 -13.40
C SER A 204 1.80 -7.38 -12.52
N ASP A 205 1.89 -7.26 -11.20
CA ASP A 205 1.25 -8.15 -10.24
C ASP A 205 -0.14 -7.64 -9.80
N THR A 206 -0.57 -6.50 -10.36
CA THR A 206 -1.89 -5.91 -10.09
C THR A 206 -2.97 -6.78 -10.71
N VAL A 207 -3.91 -7.20 -9.86
CA VAL A 207 -5.03 -8.07 -10.27
C VAL A 207 -6.34 -7.31 -10.31
N LEU A 208 -6.56 -6.37 -9.39
CA LEU A 208 -7.80 -5.65 -9.27
C LEU A 208 -7.56 -4.26 -8.69
N VAL A 209 -8.16 -3.25 -9.31
CA VAL A 209 -8.25 -1.88 -8.80
C VAL A 209 -9.72 -1.52 -8.66
N LEU A 210 -10.18 -1.25 -7.44
CA LEU A 210 -11.54 -0.82 -7.15
C LEU A 210 -11.52 0.69 -6.95
N VAL A 211 -12.31 1.43 -7.72
CA VAL A 211 -12.29 2.89 -7.72
C VAL A 211 -13.67 3.45 -7.41
N ASN A 212 -13.73 4.41 -6.48
CA ASN A 212 -14.85 5.33 -6.34
C ASN A 212 -14.40 6.74 -6.75
N ALA A 213 -15.26 7.49 -7.43
CA ALA A 213 -15.11 8.91 -7.69
C ALA A 213 -16.41 9.64 -7.34
N ILE A 214 -16.32 10.75 -6.62
CA ILE A 214 -17.43 11.60 -6.22
C ILE A 214 -17.14 13.05 -6.61
N TYR A 215 -18.17 13.75 -7.09
CA TYR A 215 -18.12 15.15 -7.47
C TYR A 215 -19.37 15.87 -6.97
N PHE A 216 -19.16 17.04 -6.37
CA PHE A 216 -20.19 17.92 -5.84
C PHE A 216 -19.95 19.35 -6.33
N LYS A 217 -21.01 20.00 -6.78
CA LYS A 217 -21.04 21.45 -7.01
C LYS A 217 -22.40 22.00 -6.61
N GLY A 218 -22.41 22.87 -5.61
CA GLY A 218 -23.63 23.48 -5.09
C GLY A 218 -23.44 24.97 -4.88
N ASN A 219 -24.44 25.75 -5.30
CA ASN A 219 -24.50 27.18 -5.01
C ASN A 219 -25.03 27.38 -3.59
N TRP A 220 -24.58 28.42 -2.89
CA TRP A 220 -25.21 28.81 -1.63
C TRP A 220 -26.67 29.20 -1.86
N GLU A 221 -27.56 28.84 -0.92
CA GLU A 221 -28.93 29.37 -0.90
C GLU A 221 -28.91 30.90 -0.79
N LYS A 222 -27.95 31.43 -0.01
CA LYS A 222 -27.70 32.85 0.17
C LYS A 222 -26.24 33.18 -0.17
N GLN A 223 -25.96 33.42 -1.45
CA GLN A 223 -24.61 33.73 -1.96
C GLN A 223 -23.97 34.97 -1.32
N PHE A 224 -22.65 34.97 -1.19
CA PHE A 224 -21.88 36.14 -0.74
C PHE A 224 -21.76 37.16 -1.87
N ASP A 225 -21.70 38.45 -1.54
CA ASP A 225 -21.41 39.47 -2.54
C ASP A 225 -19.90 39.54 -2.78
N LYS A 226 -19.47 39.53 -4.05
CA LYS A 226 -18.06 39.65 -4.42
C LYS A 226 -17.51 41.02 -4.06
N GLU A 227 -18.35 42.07 -4.05
CA GLU A 227 -17.94 43.43 -3.67
C GLU A 227 -17.65 43.57 -2.17
N ASP A 228 -18.24 42.70 -1.34
CA ASP A 228 -18.00 42.64 0.10
C ASP A 228 -16.76 41.81 0.47
N THR A 229 -16.15 41.12 -0.50
CA THR A 229 -14.95 40.31 -0.26
C THR A 229 -13.71 41.19 -0.17
N ARG A 230 -12.95 41.04 0.92
CA ARG A 230 -11.79 41.89 1.21
C ARG A 230 -10.63 41.09 1.78
N GLU A 231 -9.41 41.57 1.56
CA GLU A 231 -8.24 40.98 2.22
C GLU A 231 -8.29 41.23 3.73
N MET A 232 -8.18 40.15 4.52
CA MET A 232 -8.17 40.19 5.99
C MET A 232 -7.14 39.22 6.56
N PRO A 233 -6.55 39.49 7.74
CA PRO A 233 -5.62 38.56 8.38
C PRO A 233 -6.35 37.34 8.97
N PHE A 234 -5.74 36.17 8.84
CA PHE A 234 -6.12 34.88 9.42
C PHE A 234 -5.11 34.38 10.42
N LYS A 235 -5.56 34.03 11.62
CA LYS A 235 -4.74 33.38 12.64
C LYS A 235 -4.62 31.89 12.35
N VAL A 236 -3.43 31.47 11.90
CA VAL A 236 -3.05 30.05 11.75
C VAL A 236 -2.74 29.46 13.13
N SER A 237 -2.02 30.23 13.95
CA SER A 237 -1.70 29.90 15.34
C SER A 237 -1.69 31.16 16.20
N LYS A 238 -1.43 31.03 17.52
CA LYS A 238 -1.30 32.19 18.42
C LYS A 238 -0.26 33.22 17.96
N ASN A 239 0.72 32.80 17.16
CA ASN A 239 1.87 33.64 16.77
C ASN A 239 1.97 33.85 15.25
N GLU A 240 1.07 33.29 14.44
CA GLU A 240 1.17 33.33 12.98
C GLU A 240 -0.14 33.80 12.36
N GLU A 241 -0.07 34.86 11.56
CA GLU A 241 -1.18 35.36 10.76
C GLU A 241 -0.82 35.39 9.26
N LYS A 242 -1.81 35.09 8.40
CA LYS A 242 -1.67 35.15 6.93
C LYS A 242 -2.82 35.98 6.31
N PRO A 243 -2.58 36.82 5.29
CA PRO A 243 -3.66 37.52 4.60
C PRO A 243 -4.47 36.53 3.75
N VAL A 244 -5.80 36.68 3.75
CA VAL A 244 -6.75 35.84 3.03
C VAL A 244 -7.85 36.69 2.40
N GLN A 245 -8.46 36.22 1.31
CA GLN A 245 -9.67 36.84 0.76
C GLN A 245 -10.87 36.42 1.61
N MET A 246 -11.41 37.36 2.38
CA MET A 246 -12.52 37.13 3.29
C MET A 246 -13.83 37.54 2.63
N MET A 247 -14.70 36.57 2.39
CA MET A 247 -16.08 36.82 1.98
C MET A 247 -16.88 37.26 3.21
N PHE A 248 -17.83 38.16 3.01
CA PHE A 248 -18.66 38.67 4.08
C PHE A 248 -20.14 38.59 3.71
N LYS A 249 -20.97 38.21 4.68
CA LYS A 249 -22.42 38.24 4.55
C LYS A 249 -23.09 38.45 5.89
N LYS A 250 -24.02 39.39 5.95
CA LYS A 250 -24.94 39.54 7.08
C LYS A 250 -26.32 39.01 6.69
N SER A 251 -26.81 37.97 7.37
CA SER A 251 -28.11 37.34 7.08
C SER A 251 -28.54 36.42 8.22
N THR A 252 -29.82 36.05 8.24
CA THR A 252 -30.34 35.00 9.12
C THR A 252 -29.84 33.61 8.69
N PHE A 253 -29.25 32.88 9.62
CA PHE A 253 -28.81 31.49 9.47
C PHE A 253 -29.11 30.71 10.75
N LYS A 254 -29.10 29.37 10.66
CA LYS A 254 -29.19 28.52 11.84
C LYS A 254 -27.84 28.45 12.54
N THR A 255 -27.83 28.74 13.83
CA THR A 255 -26.63 28.74 14.66
C THR A 255 -26.94 28.20 16.05
N THR A 256 -25.94 27.62 16.71
CA THR A 256 -26.01 27.25 18.12
C THR A 256 -24.63 27.38 18.77
N TYR A 257 -24.57 27.37 20.10
CA TYR A 257 -23.33 27.41 20.86
C TYR A 257 -23.27 26.23 21.83
N ILE A 258 -22.23 25.42 21.69
CA ILE A 258 -22.01 24.23 22.51
C ILE A 258 -21.06 24.61 23.65
N GLY A 259 -21.62 24.75 24.85
CA GLY A 259 -20.89 25.21 26.03
C GLY A 259 -19.83 24.25 26.51
N GLU A 260 -20.00 22.94 26.29
CA GLU A 260 -19.08 21.89 26.71
C GLU A 260 -17.71 21.98 26.02
N ILE A 261 -17.70 22.44 24.76
CA ILE A 261 -16.49 22.56 23.93
C ILE A 261 -16.22 24.00 23.49
N PHE A 262 -16.93 24.97 24.06
CA PHE A 262 -16.85 26.41 23.76
C PHE A 262 -16.81 26.69 22.24
N THR A 263 -17.77 26.13 21.51
CA THR A 263 -17.76 26.12 20.04
C THR A 263 -19.07 26.62 19.49
N LYS A 264 -19.00 27.60 18.57
CA LYS A 264 -20.14 28.06 17.78
C LYS A 264 -20.29 27.19 16.54
N ILE A 265 -21.52 26.73 16.30
CA ILE A 265 -21.88 25.94 15.12
C ILE A 265 -22.78 26.77 14.21
N LEU A 266 -22.45 26.85 12.93
CA LEU A 266 -23.22 27.56 11.90
C LEU A 266 -23.56 26.62 10.75
N LEU A 267 -24.80 26.69 10.27
CA LEU A 267 -25.26 26.00 9.06
C LEU A 267 -25.40 26.99 7.91
N LEU A 268 -24.70 26.71 6.82
CA LEU A 268 -24.82 27.42 5.54
C LEU A 268 -25.51 26.50 4.51
N PRO A 269 -26.79 26.72 4.20
CA PRO A 269 -27.51 25.91 3.24
C PRO A 269 -27.06 26.16 1.80
N TYR A 270 -27.03 25.10 1.00
CA TYR A 270 -26.96 25.20 -0.46
C TYR A 270 -28.36 25.37 -1.06
N ALA A 271 -28.40 25.80 -2.32
CA ALA A 271 -29.61 25.97 -3.10
C ALA A 271 -30.52 24.74 -2.99
N GLY A 272 -31.79 24.96 -2.63
CA GLY A 272 -32.78 23.90 -2.45
C GLY A 272 -32.86 23.32 -1.03
N ASN A 273 -31.98 23.74 -0.11
CA ASN A 273 -32.00 23.36 1.31
C ASN A 273 -31.93 21.85 1.62
N GLU A 274 -31.43 21.03 0.69
CA GLU A 274 -31.21 19.59 0.88
C GLU A 274 -29.81 19.26 1.44
N LEU A 275 -28.84 20.14 1.21
CA LEU A 275 -27.45 20.00 1.61
C LEU A 275 -26.99 21.25 2.35
N ASN A 276 -26.08 21.08 3.32
CA ASN A 276 -25.54 22.17 4.11
C ASN A 276 -24.02 22.07 4.24
N MET A 277 -23.35 23.20 4.42
CA MET A 277 -22.03 23.24 5.04
C MET A 277 -22.20 23.55 6.53
N ILE A 278 -21.61 22.72 7.39
CA ILE A 278 -21.61 22.91 8.83
C ILE A 278 -20.23 23.41 9.24
N ILE A 279 -20.21 24.54 9.94
CA ILE A 279 -18.98 25.16 10.43
C ILE A 279 -18.97 25.07 11.94
N MET A 280 -17.93 24.43 12.49
CA MET A 280 -17.65 24.37 13.92
C MET A 280 -16.45 25.26 14.22
N LEU A 281 -16.71 26.39 14.87
CA LEU A 281 -15.71 27.41 15.18
C LEU A 281 -15.53 27.50 16.70
N PRO A 282 -14.43 26.97 17.26
CA PRO A 282 -14.10 27.13 18.68
C PRO A 282 -13.82 28.60 19.00
N ASP A 283 -14.05 28.97 20.25
CA ASP A 283 -13.64 30.26 20.80
C ASP A 283 -12.12 30.45 20.75
N GLU A 284 -11.65 31.70 20.76
CA GLU A 284 -10.24 32.06 20.58
C GLU A 284 -9.26 31.41 21.57
N HIS A 285 -9.75 31.14 22.77
CA HIS A 285 -8.96 30.55 23.85
C HIS A 285 -8.97 29.01 23.81
N VAL A 286 -9.74 28.40 22.91
CA VAL A 286 -9.88 26.94 22.78
C VAL A 286 -9.09 26.44 21.59
N GLU A 287 -8.21 25.47 21.85
CA GLU A 287 -7.49 24.78 20.79
C GLU A 287 -8.42 23.87 20.00
N LEU A 288 -8.30 23.87 18.67
CA LEU A 288 -9.12 23.03 17.77
C LEU A 288 -9.08 21.54 18.14
N LYS A 289 -7.94 21.09 18.67
CA LYS A 289 -7.72 19.72 19.12
C LYS A 289 -8.69 19.30 20.24
N THR A 290 -9.21 20.23 21.03
CA THR A 290 -10.24 19.96 22.03
C THR A 290 -11.53 19.51 21.35
N VAL A 291 -11.97 20.23 20.32
CA VAL A 291 -13.17 19.86 19.54
C VAL A 291 -12.96 18.54 18.82
N GLU A 292 -11.80 18.34 18.20
CA GLU A 292 -11.47 17.10 17.48
C GLU A 292 -11.41 15.87 18.39
N LYS A 293 -11.08 16.04 19.67
CA LYS A 293 -11.06 14.94 20.64
C LYS A 293 -12.48 14.54 21.05
N GLU A 294 -13.31 15.54 21.36
CA GLU A 294 -14.66 15.37 21.89
C GLU A 294 -15.70 15.06 20.81
N ILE A 295 -15.41 15.34 19.53
CA ILE A 295 -16.34 15.02 18.43
C ILE A 295 -16.47 13.50 18.27
N THR A 296 -17.66 12.98 18.55
CA THR A 296 -18.10 11.61 18.23
C THR A 296 -19.33 11.67 17.33
N TYR A 297 -19.78 10.54 16.80
CA TYR A 297 -20.96 10.54 15.94
C TYR A 297 -22.20 11.03 16.71
N GLU A 298 -22.35 10.55 17.95
CA GLU A 298 -23.44 10.87 18.85
C GLU A 298 -23.44 12.38 19.18
N ASN A 299 -22.28 12.90 19.60
CA ASN A 299 -22.09 14.31 19.89
C ASN A 299 -22.34 15.18 18.65
N PHE A 300 -21.81 14.80 17.48
CA PHE A 300 -22.06 15.54 16.25
C PHE A 300 -23.55 15.62 15.94
N ILE A 301 -24.26 14.48 15.97
CA ILE A 301 -25.69 14.45 15.68
C ILE A 301 -26.45 15.34 16.66
N GLU A 302 -26.16 15.21 17.96
CA GLU A 302 -26.78 16.02 19.01
C GLU A 302 -26.54 17.52 18.79
N TRP A 303 -25.29 17.93 18.55
CA TRP A 303 -24.90 19.33 18.39
C TRP A 303 -25.41 19.96 17.08
N THR A 304 -25.69 19.16 16.05
CA THR A 304 -26.21 19.65 14.75
C THR A 304 -27.71 19.42 14.58
N ARG A 305 -28.43 19.07 15.64
CA ARG A 305 -29.89 18.89 15.60
C ARG A 305 -30.60 20.18 15.21
N LEU A 306 -31.24 20.18 14.05
CA LEU A 306 -31.92 21.37 13.49
C LEU A 306 -33.03 21.96 14.36
N ASP A 307 -33.58 21.20 15.31
CA ASP A 307 -34.56 21.63 16.32
C ASP A 307 -33.94 22.27 17.56
N MET A 308 -32.63 22.10 17.75
CA MET A 308 -31.83 22.68 18.83
C MET A 308 -31.03 23.92 18.39
N MET A 309 -31.20 24.36 17.13
CA MET A 309 -30.51 25.51 16.56
C MET A 309 -31.47 26.67 16.35
N ASP A 310 -31.04 27.85 16.76
CA ASP A 310 -31.80 29.09 16.62
C ASP A 310 -31.55 29.73 15.25
N GLU A 311 -32.59 30.31 14.65
CA GLU A 311 -32.46 31.17 13.48
C GLU A 311 -32.13 32.59 13.93
N GLU A 312 -30.88 33.00 13.74
CA GLU A 312 -30.39 34.30 14.17
C GLU A 312 -29.78 35.08 13.02
N GLU A 313 -29.92 36.41 13.05
CA GLU A 313 -29.14 37.29 12.16
C GLU A 313 -27.67 37.27 12.59
N VAL A 314 -26.81 36.76 11.72
CA VAL A 314 -25.37 36.64 11.98
C VAL A 314 -24.55 37.31 10.89
N GLU A 315 -23.43 37.91 11.30
CA GLU A 315 -22.38 38.36 10.40
C GLU A 315 -21.42 37.19 10.17
N VAL A 316 -21.42 36.64 8.96
CA VAL A 316 -20.57 35.55 8.52
C VAL A 316 -19.39 36.12 7.74
N PHE A 317 -18.20 35.97 8.31
CA PHE A 317 -16.94 36.13 7.60
C PHE A 317 -16.47 34.73 7.25
N LEU A 318 -16.35 34.38 5.96
CA LEU A 318 -15.91 33.07 5.49
C LEU A 318 -14.79 33.29 4.46
N PRO A 319 -13.65 32.64 4.60
CA PRO A 319 -12.53 32.84 3.70
C PRO A 319 -12.81 32.12 2.38
N ARG A 320 -12.36 32.68 1.27
CA ARG A 320 -12.24 31.95 0.01
C ARG A 320 -11.05 31.00 0.14
N PHE A 321 -11.26 29.72 -0.10
CA PHE A 321 -10.18 28.74 0.03
C PHE A 321 -10.26 27.63 -1.00
N LYS A 322 -9.10 27.02 -1.22
CA LYS A 322 -8.93 25.86 -2.08
C LYS A 322 -7.99 24.88 -1.38
N LEU A 323 -8.40 23.62 -1.27
CA LEU A 323 -7.60 22.55 -0.67
C LEU A 323 -7.50 21.37 -1.63
N GLU A 324 -6.32 20.78 -1.70
CA GLU A 324 -6.01 19.58 -2.47
C GLU A 324 -5.17 18.65 -1.62
N GLU A 325 -5.71 17.49 -1.26
CA GLU A 325 -5.03 16.54 -0.36
C GLU A 325 -4.87 15.18 -1.02
N ASN A 326 -3.78 14.50 -0.68
CA ASN A 326 -3.41 13.19 -1.23
C ASN A 326 -2.97 12.28 -0.08
N TYR A 327 -3.61 11.12 0.06
CA TYR A 327 -3.34 10.18 1.14
C TYR A 327 -3.05 8.78 0.60
N ASP A 328 -2.02 8.13 1.16
CA ASP A 328 -1.92 6.68 1.20
C ASP A 328 -2.57 6.22 2.51
N MET A 329 -3.73 5.60 2.39
CA MET A 329 -4.59 5.24 3.53
C MET A 329 -4.15 3.98 4.25
N LYS A 330 -3.14 3.25 3.75
CA LYS A 330 -2.70 1.98 4.36
C LYS A 330 -2.40 2.12 5.85
N ASP A 331 -1.52 3.04 6.22
CA ASP A 331 -1.08 3.18 7.61
C ASP A 331 -2.21 3.67 8.52
N PHE A 332 -3.08 4.54 8.02
CA PHE A 332 -4.25 5.04 8.76
C PHE A 332 -5.30 3.94 8.99
N LEU A 333 -5.53 3.08 7.99
CA LEU A 333 -6.45 1.95 8.11
C LEU A 333 -5.89 0.85 9.02
N CYS A 334 -4.57 0.62 8.99
CA CYS A 334 -3.90 -0.27 9.95
C CYS A 334 -4.07 0.25 11.40
N LYS A 335 -3.95 1.56 11.64
CA LYS A 335 -4.23 2.17 12.96
C LYS A 335 -5.69 1.97 13.42
N LEU A 336 -6.63 1.85 12.48
CA LEU A 336 -8.03 1.50 12.74
C LEU A 336 -8.27 -0.01 12.93
N GLY A 337 -7.22 -0.84 12.90
CA GLY A 337 -7.29 -2.28 13.12
C GLY A 337 -7.36 -3.14 11.85
N MET A 338 -7.36 -2.53 10.66
CA MET A 338 -7.43 -3.23 9.37
C MET A 338 -6.02 -3.66 8.89
N THR A 339 -5.44 -4.66 9.54
CA THR A 339 -4.04 -5.09 9.29
C THR A 339 -3.94 -6.25 8.32
N ASP A 340 -4.72 -7.32 8.54
CA ASP A 340 -4.65 -8.57 7.77
C ASP A 340 -4.87 -8.31 6.27
N ALA A 341 -5.74 -7.36 5.93
CA ALA A 341 -6.05 -6.98 4.55
C ALA A 341 -4.81 -6.57 3.72
N PHE A 342 -3.75 -6.09 4.37
CA PHE A 342 -2.51 -5.63 3.72
C PHE A 342 -1.34 -6.61 3.82
N GLU A 343 -1.57 -7.76 4.44
CA GLU A 343 -0.56 -8.78 4.74
C GLU A 343 -0.84 -10.09 4.00
N ASP A 344 0.10 -11.04 4.08
CA ASP A 344 0.01 -12.31 3.34
C ASP A 344 -1.10 -13.23 3.86
N ARG A 345 -1.55 -12.99 5.10
CA ARG A 345 -2.70 -13.67 5.70
C ARG A 345 -4.06 -13.10 5.29
N ALA A 346 -4.09 -12.13 4.37
CA ALA A 346 -5.32 -11.59 3.82
C ALA A 346 -6.18 -12.71 3.20
N ASP A 347 -7.44 -12.79 3.62
CA ASP A 347 -8.41 -13.70 3.04
C ASP A 347 -9.39 -12.95 2.14
N PHE A 348 -9.03 -12.85 0.87
CA PHE A 348 -9.89 -12.35 -0.21
C PHE A 348 -10.34 -13.48 -1.16
N SER A 349 -10.50 -14.69 -0.62
CA SER A 349 -11.00 -15.85 -1.38
C SER A 349 -12.40 -15.66 -1.97
N GLY A 350 -13.15 -14.66 -1.50
CA GLY A 350 -14.42 -14.25 -2.11
C GLY A 350 -14.28 -13.55 -3.46
N ILE A 351 -13.08 -13.04 -3.82
CA ILE A 351 -12.82 -12.29 -5.06
C ILE A 351 -12.32 -13.19 -6.18
N SER A 352 -11.37 -14.09 -5.87
CA SER A 352 -10.76 -14.99 -6.83
C SER A 352 -10.50 -16.36 -6.19
N SER A 353 -10.52 -17.41 -7.01
CA SER A 353 -10.07 -18.75 -6.60
C SER A 353 -8.55 -18.84 -6.39
N LYS A 354 -7.79 -17.83 -6.85
CA LYS A 354 -6.34 -17.75 -6.62
C LYS A 354 -6.05 -17.26 -5.20
N HIS A 355 -5.18 -17.97 -4.49
CA HIS A 355 -4.71 -17.58 -3.16
C HIS A 355 -3.65 -16.46 -3.24
N GLY A 356 -3.49 -15.71 -2.14
CA GLY A 356 -2.44 -14.69 -2.01
C GLY A 356 -2.84 -13.29 -2.50
N LEU A 357 -4.11 -13.06 -2.81
CA LEU A 357 -4.61 -11.71 -3.08
C LEU A 357 -4.57 -10.89 -1.78
N SER A 358 -4.01 -9.69 -1.83
CA SER A 358 -3.97 -8.74 -0.68
C SER A 358 -4.09 -7.30 -1.18
N LEU A 359 -4.56 -6.39 -0.32
CA LEU A 359 -4.46 -4.95 -0.59
C LEU A 359 -2.99 -4.54 -0.50
N SER A 360 -2.48 -3.91 -1.55
CA SER A 360 -1.15 -3.29 -1.52
C SER A 360 -1.19 -1.88 -0.98
N LYS A 361 -2.16 -1.10 -1.48
CA LYS A 361 -2.37 0.32 -1.18
C LYS A 361 -3.85 0.66 -1.28
N VAL A 362 -4.23 1.70 -0.55
CA VAL A 362 -5.51 2.38 -0.71
C VAL A 362 -5.17 3.85 -0.86
N VAL A 363 -5.34 4.42 -2.06
CA VAL A 363 -5.03 5.83 -2.30
C VAL A 363 -6.31 6.65 -2.29
N HIS A 364 -6.27 7.83 -1.68
CA HIS A 364 -7.38 8.77 -1.66
C HIS A 364 -6.88 10.16 -2.03
N LYS A 365 -7.59 10.82 -2.94
CA LYS A 365 -7.31 12.19 -3.36
C LYS A 365 -8.58 13.00 -3.30
N SER A 366 -8.47 14.24 -2.83
CA SER A 366 -9.61 15.12 -2.61
C SER A 366 -9.28 16.55 -3.00
N PHE A 367 -10.32 17.28 -3.38
CA PHE A 367 -10.29 18.66 -3.84
C PHE A 367 -11.51 19.38 -3.27
N VAL A 368 -11.34 20.60 -2.77
CA VAL A 368 -12.46 21.50 -2.49
C VAL A 368 -12.08 22.93 -2.79
N GLU A 369 -13.02 23.67 -3.35
CA GLU A 369 -12.94 25.11 -3.59
C GLU A 369 -14.22 25.76 -3.09
N VAL A 370 -14.06 26.75 -2.22
CA VAL A 370 -15.16 27.53 -1.61
C VAL A 370 -15.00 28.98 -2.03
N ASN A 371 -16.07 29.54 -2.57
CA ASN A 371 -16.12 30.93 -3.04
C ASN A 371 -17.51 31.56 -2.79
N GLU A 372 -17.72 32.76 -3.33
CA GLU A 372 -18.91 33.56 -3.04
C GLU A 372 -20.20 32.95 -3.62
N GLU A 373 -20.07 32.18 -4.69
CA GLU A 373 -21.20 31.54 -5.37
C GLU A 373 -21.61 30.23 -4.69
N GLY A 374 -20.64 29.47 -4.16
CA GLY A 374 -20.88 28.14 -3.64
C GLY A 374 -19.63 27.36 -3.27
N THR A 375 -19.76 26.04 -3.37
CA THR A 375 -18.66 25.08 -3.18
C THR A 375 -18.60 24.11 -4.36
N GLU A 376 -17.39 23.84 -4.82
CA GLU A 376 -17.07 22.76 -5.75
C GLU A 376 -16.08 21.80 -5.07
N ALA A 377 -16.44 20.52 -4.98
CA ALA A 377 -15.64 19.51 -4.31
C ALA A 377 -15.60 18.22 -5.13
N ALA A 378 -14.46 17.53 -5.09
CA ALA A 378 -14.29 16.24 -5.72
C ALA A 378 -13.40 15.35 -4.86
N ALA A 379 -13.62 14.04 -4.92
CA ALA A 379 -12.69 13.08 -4.35
C ALA A 379 -12.72 11.77 -5.13
N ALA A 380 -11.63 11.02 -5.05
CA ALA A 380 -11.58 9.67 -5.56
C ALA A 380 -10.73 8.78 -4.66
N THR A 381 -11.11 7.52 -4.57
CA THR A 381 -10.42 6.49 -3.81
C THR A 381 -10.15 5.29 -4.70
N ALA A 382 -8.94 4.71 -4.62
CA ALA A 382 -8.62 3.45 -5.28
C ALA A 382 -8.04 2.43 -4.30
N GLY A 383 -8.64 1.26 -4.20
CA GLY A 383 -8.08 0.08 -3.52
C GLY A 383 -7.35 -0.81 -4.54
N ILE A 384 -6.04 -1.00 -4.35
CA ILE A 384 -5.18 -1.72 -5.31
C ILE A 384 -4.83 -3.09 -4.73
N MET A 385 -5.27 -4.15 -5.39
CA MET A 385 -5.02 -5.53 -4.99
C MET A 385 -3.96 -6.18 -5.88
N LEU A 386 -2.99 -6.82 -5.25
CA LEU A 386 -1.93 -7.57 -5.92
C LEU A 386 -2.03 -9.05 -5.58
N LEU A 387 -1.64 -9.90 -6.51
CA LEU A 387 -1.39 -11.31 -6.21
C LEU A 387 0.00 -11.45 -5.62
N ARG A 388 0.10 -11.69 -4.32
CA ARG A 388 1.35 -12.11 -3.70
C ARG A 388 1.49 -13.61 -3.84
N LEU A 389 2.66 -14.06 -4.32
CA LEU A 389 3.04 -15.45 -4.18
C LEU A 389 3.29 -15.71 -2.68
N ALA A 390 2.28 -16.25 -1.98
CA ALA A 390 2.25 -16.42 -0.53
C ALA A 390 3.47 -17.17 0.07
N ILE A 391 4.25 -17.89 -0.73
CA ILE A 391 5.42 -18.66 -0.30
C ILE A 391 6.71 -17.81 -0.37
N MET A 392 6.73 -16.73 -1.17
CA MET A 392 7.97 -15.99 -1.39
C MET A 392 8.38 -15.13 -0.19
N ASP A 393 7.45 -14.56 0.59
CA ASP A 393 7.83 -13.66 1.68
C ASP A 393 8.48 -14.39 2.89
N PRO A 394 7.97 -15.53 3.39
CA PRO A 394 8.65 -16.31 4.43
C PRO A 394 9.99 -16.89 3.97
N LEU A 395 10.05 -17.43 2.74
CA LEU A 395 11.30 -17.96 2.19
C LEU A 395 12.32 -16.83 1.92
N ARG A 396 11.87 -15.64 1.54
CA ARG A 396 12.72 -14.46 1.36
C ARG A 396 13.29 -14.00 2.70
N GLU A 397 12.48 -13.96 3.77
CA GLU A 397 12.95 -13.63 5.11
C GLU A 397 13.95 -14.68 5.62
N ALA A 398 13.64 -15.97 5.44
CA ALA A 398 14.52 -17.08 5.80
C ALA A 398 15.87 -16.98 5.08
N ASN A 399 15.86 -16.84 3.75
CA ASN A 399 17.06 -16.67 2.94
C ASN A 399 17.85 -15.41 3.34
N GLY A 400 17.17 -14.29 3.62
CA GLY A 400 17.81 -13.06 4.08
C GLY A 400 18.47 -13.23 5.46
N THR A 401 17.80 -13.92 6.39
CA THR A 401 18.33 -14.22 7.72
C THR A 401 19.54 -15.14 7.64
N PHE A 402 19.43 -16.24 6.88
CA PHE A 402 20.53 -17.15 6.59
C PHE A 402 21.73 -16.40 5.99
N ALA A 403 21.48 -15.56 4.99
CA ALA A 403 22.49 -14.77 4.31
C ALA A 403 23.27 -13.86 5.27
N LEU A 404 22.56 -13.13 6.13
CA LEU A 404 23.18 -12.23 7.11
C LEU A 404 23.95 -13.00 8.19
N ASN A 405 23.42 -14.13 8.65
CA ASN A 405 24.11 -14.97 9.64
C ASN A 405 25.39 -15.59 9.06
N LEU A 406 25.33 -16.13 7.85
CA LEU A 406 26.49 -16.66 7.15
C LEU A 406 27.54 -15.57 6.89
N LEU A 407 27.10 -14.37 6.51
CA LEU A 407 27.98 -13.23 6.31
C LEU A 407 28.73 -12.84 7.59
N LYS A 408 28.05 -12.85 8.76
CA LYS A 408 28.69 -12.59 10.06
C LYS A 408 29.78 -13.60 10.36
N ILE A 409 29.49 -14.89 10.17
CA ILE A 409 30.43 -15.99 10.41
C ILE A 409 31.65 -15.87 9.48
N LEU A 410 31.41 -15.71 8.17
CA LEU A 410 32.50 -15.57 7.19
C LEU A 410 33.31 -14.29 7.40
N GLY A 411 32.68 -13.24 7.94
CA GLY A 411 33.29 -11.94 8.22
C GLY A 411 34.13 -11.87 9.51
N GLU A 412 34.16 -12.92 10.33
CA GLU A 412 35.03 -12.97 11.52
C GLU A 412 36.52 -12.93 11.14
N ASP A 413 36.88 -13.51 9.99
CA ASP A 413 38.23 -13.42 9.43
C ASP A 413 38.41 -12.10 8.67
N SER A 414 38.86 -11.07 9.39
CA SER A 414 39.18 -9.76 8.82
C SER A 414 40.36 -9.75 7.83
N SER A 415 41.04 -10.87 7.60
CA SER A 415 42.17 -10.93 6.66
C SER A 415 41.76 -11.15 5.20
N LYS A 416 40.49 -11.51 4.94
CA LYS A 416 39.99 -11.87 3.61
C LYS A 416 38.73 -11.10 3.25
N ASN A 417 38.52 -10.93 1.94
CA ASN A 417 37.25 -10.44 1.41
C ASN A 417 36.26 -11.61 1.33
N VAL A 418 35.01 -11.34 1.71
CA VAL A 418 33.91 -12.29 1.64
C VAL A 418 32.99 -11.89 0.49
N PHE A 419 32.78 -12.81 -0.46
CA PHE A 419 31.82 -12.67 -1.54
C PHE A 419 31.15 -14.03 -1.78
N PHE A 420 29.84 -14.08 -1.65
CA PHE A 420 29.08 -15.32 -1.87
C PHE A 420 27.66 -15.04 -2.34
N SER A 421 27.02 -16.09 -2.88
CA SER A 421 25.60 -16.09 -3.20
C SER A 421 24.82 -16.88 -2.15
N PRO A 422 24.06 -16.22 -1.26
CA PRO A 422 23.26 -16.92 -0.26
C PRO A 422 22.21 -17.83 -0.91
N MET A 423 21.59 -17.35 -1.99
CA MET A 423 20.58 -18.08 -2.75
C MET A 423 21.15 -19.37 -3.38
N SER A 424 22.36 -19.31 -3.92
CA SER A 424 23.03 -20.49 -4.47
C SER A 424 23.26 -21.56 -3.40
N ILE A 425 23.82 -21.15 -2.27
CA ILE A 425 24.12 -22.03 -1.14
C ILE A 425 22.83 -22.60 -0.54
N SER A 426 21.83 -21.77 -0.29
CA SER A 426 20.57 -22.21 0.30
C SER A 426 19.79 -23.14 -0.63
N SER A 427 19.82 -22.92 -1.96
CA SER A 427 19.19 -23.82 -2.94
C SER A 427 19.85 -25.20 -2.95
N SER A 428 21.19 -25.26 -2.94
CA SER A 428 21.92 -26.54 -2.85
C SER A 428 21.61 -27.29 -1.57
N LEU A 429 21.63 -26.60 -0.42
CA LEU A 429 21.33 -27.22 0.88
C LEU A 429 19.84 -27.59 1.01
N ALA A 430 18.94 -26.86 0.37
CA ALA A 430 17.51 -27.18 0.38
C ALA A 430 17.20 -28.44 -0.45
N MET A 431 17.95 -28.72 -1.51
CA MET A 431 17.89 -30.03 -2.21
C MET A 431 18.36 -31.18 -1.30
N VAL A 432 19.37 -30.97 -0.44
CA VAL A 432 19.77 -31.98 0.55
C VAL A 432 18.70 -32.12 1.64
N PHE A 433 18.13 -31.00 2.10
CA PHE A 433 17.07 -30.96 3.10
C PHE A 433 15.84 -31.76 2.68
N MET A 434 15.51 -31.78 1.38
CA MET A 434 14.44 -32.60 0.81
C MET A 434 14.59 -34.11 1.08
N GLY A 435 15.84 -34.59 1.18
CA GLY A 435 16.15 -35.98 1.51
C GLY A 435 16.32 -36.24 3.02
N ALA A 436 16.42 -35.19 3.83
CA ALA A 436 16.69 -35.30 5.26
C ALA A 436 15.43 -35.67 6.05
N LYS A 437 15.61 -36.40 7.16
CA LYS A 437 14.53 -36.76 8.09
C LYS A 437 14.99 -36.63 9.54
N GLY A 438 14.04 -36.57 10.48
CA GLY A 438 14.30 -36.52 11.92
C GLY A 438 15.20 -35.34 12.32
N ASN A 439 16.14 -35.58 13.23
CA ASN A 439 17.03 -34.54 13.76
C ASN A 439 17.84 -33.83 12.68
N THR A 440 18.28 -34.55 11.64
CA THR A 440 19.02 -33.96 10.52
C THR A 440 18.18 -32.92 9.80
N ALA A 441 16.91 -33.22 9.51
CA ALA A 441 16.00 -32.26 8.90
C ALA A 441 15.81 -31.02 9.79
N SER A 442 15.59 -31.22 11.10
CA SER A 442 15.40 -30.11 12.05
C SER A 442 16.63 -29.19 12.12
N GLN A 443 17.83 -29.75 12.17
CA GLN A 443 19.08 -28.98 12.21
C GLN A 443 19.30 -28.21 10.90
N MET A 444 19.00 -28.81 9.75
CA MET A 444 19.09 -28.13 8.45
C MET A 444 18.07 -27.00 8.33
N ALA A 445 16.82 -27.23 8.75
CA ALA A 445 15.79 -26.21 8.75
C ALA A 445 16.21 -25.01 9.61
N GLN A 446 16.74 -25.25 10.81
CA GLN A 446 17.24 -24.19 11.68
C GLN A 446 18.44 -23.44 11.07
N ALA A 447 19.41 -24.16 10.51
CA ALA A 447 20.59 -23.54 9.90
C ALA A 447 20.23 -22.63 8.72
N LEU A 448 19.25 -23.05 7.91
CA LEU A 448 18.72 -22.29 6.77
C LEU A 448 17.64 -21.27 7.16
N SER A 449 17.30 -21.15 8.45
CA SER A 449 16.20 -20.31 8.98
C SER A 449 14.82 -20.64 8.36
N LEU A 450 14.63 -21.88 7.92
CA LEU A 450 13.40 -22.40 7.28
C LEU A 450 12.35 -22.85 8.31
N ASP A 451 12.71 -22.95 9.59
CA ASP A 451 11.80 -23.23 10.70
C ASP A 451 10.64 -22.21 10.76
N LYS A 452 10.92 -20.95 10.41
CA LYS A 452 9.91 -19.89 10.29
C LYS A 452 8.95 -20.08 9.11
N CYS A 453 9.33 -20.88 8.10
CA CYS A 453 8.50 -21.16 6.94
C CYS A 453 7.45 -22.24 7.21
N SER A 454 7.48 -22.91 8.37
CA SER A 454 6.61 -24.06 8.71
C SER A 454 5.42 -23.72 9.63
N GLY A 455 5.08 -22.45 9.84
CA GLY A 455 3.92 -22.02 10.64
C GLY A 455 2.56 -22.23 9.95
N ASN A 456 1.45 -22.10 10.69
CA ASN A 456 0.08 -22.16 10.16
C ASN A 456 -0.12 -21.11 9.04
N GLY A 457 0.03 -21.52 7.78
CA GLY A 457 0.03 -20.67 6.58
C GLY A 457 1.25 -20.85 5.67
N GLY A 458 2.30 -21.54 6.13
CA GLY A 458 3.49 -21.85 5.34
C GLY A 458 3.23 -22.98 4.34
N GLY A 459 3.30 -22.67 3.04
CA GLY A 459 3.34 -23.69 1.99
C GLY A 459 4.62 -24.54 2.06
N ASP A 460 4.68 -25.59 1.25
CA ASP A 460 5.88 -26.42 1.10
C ASP A 460 7.09 -25.52 0.72
N VAL A 461 8.13 -25.51 1.58
CA VAL A 461 9.36 -24.72 1.37
C VAL A 461 9.97 -24.99 -0.01
N HIS A 462 9.86 -26.22 -0.51
CA HIS A 462 10.38 -26.60 -1.82
C HIS A 462 9.59 -25.96 -2.96
N GLN A 463 8.28 -25.74 -2.80
CA GLN A 463 7.45 -24.97 -3.74
C GLN A 463 7.85 -23.48 -3.76
N GLY A 464 8.33 -22.96 -2.63
CA GLY A 464 8.92 -21.63 -2.54
C GLY A 464 10.19 -21.50 -3.38
N PHE A 465 11.10 -22.47 -3.27
CA PHE A 465 12.31 -22.52 -4.09
C PHE A 465 11.99 -22.67 -5.58
N GLN A 466 10.97 -23.46 -5.94
CA GLN A 466 10.51 -23.59 -7.33
C GLN A 466 10.07 -22.24 -7.91
N SER A 467 9.25 -21.50 -7.15
CA SER A 467 8.75 -20.18 -7.56
C SER A 467 9.91 -19.19 -7.70
N LEU A 468 10.87 -19.23 -6.78
CA LEU A 468 12.05 -18.38 -6.79
C LEU A 468 12.97 -18.66 -7.99
N LEU A 469 13.22 -19.93 -8.31
CA LEU A 469 14.02 -20.31 -9.47
C LEU A 469 13.36 -19.88 -10.78
N THR A 470 12.03 -19.99 -10.87
CA THR A 470 11.26 -19.53 -12.04
C THR A 470 11.44 -18.03 -12.28
N GLU A 471 11.36 -17.22 -11.22
CA GLU A 471 11.53 -15.77 -11.35
C GLU A 471 12.99 -15.37 -11.63
N VAL A 472 13.95 -16.06 -11.00
CA VAL A 472 15.39 -15.80 -11.22
C VAL A 472 15.83 -16.12 -12.65
N ASN A 473 15.25 -17.16 -13.27
CA ASN A 473 15.56 -17.56 -14.65
C ASN A 473 14.72 -16.85 -15.72
N LYS A 474 13.91 -15.86 -15.33
CA LYS A 474 13.02 -15.13 -16.24
C LYS A 474 13.81 -14.34 -17.30
N THR A 475 13.39 -14.49 -18.55
CA THR A 475 13.98 -13.79 -19.70
C THR A 475 13.32 -12.42 -19.93
N GLY A 476 14.02 -11.50 -20.60
CA GLY A 476 13.47 -10.18 -20.98
C GLY A 476 13.74 -9.06 -19.96
N THR A 477 14.55 -9.32 -18.94
CA THR A 477 15.01 -8.32 -17.99
C THR A 477 16.21 -7.52 -18.54
N GLN A 478 16.49 -6.34 -17.96
CA GLN A 478 17.61 -5.49 -18.37
C GLN A 478 19.00 -6.03 -17.94
N TYR A 479 19.02 -7.13 -17.20
CA TYR A 479 20.20 -7.82 -16.70
C TYR A 479 20.12 -9.30 -17.08
N LEU A 480 21.26 -9.99 -17.09
CA LEU A 480 21.31 -11.43 -17.28
C LEU A 480 21.56 -12.11 -15.94
N LEU A 481 20.56 -12.79 -15.40
CA LEU A 481 20.68 -13.65 -14.23
C LEU A 481 20.29 -15.07 -14.65
N LYS A 482 21.16 -16.05 -14.38
CA LYS A 482 20.92 -17.47 -14.67
C LYS A 482 21.28 -18.29 -13.45
N THR A 483 20.47 -19.27 -13.12
CA THR A 483 20.76 -20.28 -12.10
C THR A 483 20.53 -21.67 -12.69
N ALA A 484 21.40 -22.61 -12.32
CA ALA A 484 21.31 -24.00 -12.74
C ALA A 484 21.62 -24.93 -11.57
N ASN A 485 20.80 -25.96 -11.40
CA ASN A 485 20.99 -27.01 -10.41
C ASN A 485 21.30 -28.34 -11.09
N ARG A 486 22.18 -29.14 -10.49
CA ARG A 486 22.43 -30.53 -10.92
C ARG A 486 22.87 -31.40 -9.73
N LEU A 487 22.49 -32.67 -9.78
CA LEU A 487 22.93 -33.71 -8.84
C LEU A 487 23.84 -34.67 -9.59
N PHE A 488 25.00 -34.97 -9.03
CA PHE A 488 25.92 -35.99 -9.54
C PHE A 488 26.00 -37.11 -8.51
N ALA A 489 25.49 -38.29 -8.85
CA ALA A 489 25.41 -39.44 -7.97
C ALA A 489 26.43 -40.51 -8.39
N GLU A 490 26.97 -41.25 -7.42
CA GLU A 490 27.77 -42.44 -7.69
C GLU A 490 26.93 -43.48 -8.44
N LYS A 491 27.41 -43.97 -9.59
CA LYS A 491 26.71 -44.91 -10.47
C LYS A 491 26.26 -46.21 -9.79
N THR A 492 26.92 -46.59 -8.70
CA THR A 492 26.58 -47.78 -7.91
C THR A 492 25.59 -47.51 -6.77
N CYS A 493 25.11 -46.27 -6.61
CA CYS A 493 24.19 -45.88 -5.55
C CYS A 493 22.75 -45.72 -6.06
N ASP A 494 21.85 -46.59 -5.60
CA ASP A 494 20.43 -46.52 -5.92
C ASP A 494 19.70 -45.49 -5.05
N LEU A 495 19.62 -44.25 -5.55
CA LEU A 495 18.83 -43.18 -4.92
C LEU A 495 17.32 -43.36 -5.17
N LEU A 496 16.50 -43.03 -4.16
CA LEU A 496 15.04 -43.16 -4.21
C LEU A 496 14.44 -42.36 -5.38
N ALA A 497 13.57 -43.00 -6.17
CA ALA A 497 12.88 -42.35 -7.30
C ALA A 497 12.11 -41.10 -6.86
N SER A 498 11.41 -41.16 -5.72
CA SER A 498 10.66 -40.03 -5.16
C SER A 498 11.55 -38.81 -4.87
N PHE A 499 12.80 -39.03 -4.46
CA PHE A 499 13.76 -37.94 -4.23
C PHE A 499 14.22 -37.33 -5.56
N LYS A 500 14.54 -38.17 -6.56
CA LYS A 500 14.91 -37.73 -7.92
C LYS A 500 13.79 -36.87 -8.55
N ASP A 501 12.55 -37.35 -8.46
CA ASP A 501 11.38 -36.66 -9.01
C ASP A 501 11.11 -35.34 -8.31
N SER A 502 11.27 -35.28 -6.99
CA SER A 502 11.08 -34.06 -6.21
C SER A 502 12.16 -33.01 -6.53
N CYS A 503 13.43 -33.42 -6.66
CA CYS A 503 14.52 -32.52 -7.06
C CYS A 503 14.28 -31.95 -8.47
N ARG A 504 13.85 -32.79 -9.42
CA ARG A 504 13.51 -32.35 -10.77
C ARG A 504 12.35 -31.35 -10.75
N LYS A 505 11.29 -31.66 -10.00
CA LYS A 505 10.07 -30.85 -9.92
C LYS A 505 10.32 -29.48 -9.31
N PHE A 506 10.99 -29.42 -8.16
CA PHE A 506 11.07 -28.19 -7.37
C PHE A 506 12.33 -27.37 -7.64
N TYR A 507 13.40 -27.98 -8.14
CA TYR A 507 14.69 -27.33 -8.34
C TYR A 507 15.18 -27.31 -9.79
N GLU A 508 14.41 -27.88 -10.72
CA GLU A 508 14.84 -28.09 -12.12
C GLU A 508 16.19 -28.84 -12.20
N ALA A 509 16.44 -29.69 -11.20
CA ALA A 509 17.73 -30.33 -11.01
C ALA A 509 17.70 -31.76 -11.56
N GLU A 510 18.40 -31.98 -12.67
CA GLU A 510 18.61 -33.32 -13.22
C GLU A 510 19.69 -34.08 -12.46
N MET A 511 19.59 -35.41 -12.48
CA MET A 511 20.58 -36.30 -11.89
C MET A 511 21.43 -36.93 -12.99
N GLU A 512 22.73 -36.95 -12.77
CA GLU A 512 23.75 -37.57 -13.62
C GLU A 512 24.56 -38.56 -12.80
N GLU A 513 24.83 -39.74 -13.36
CA GLU A 513 25.58 -40.80 -12.69
C GLU A 513 27.06 -40.73 -13.09
N LEU A 514 27.94 -40.66 -12.10
CA LEU A 514 29.40 -40.60 -12.26
C LEU A 514 30.08 -41.76 -11.54
N ASP A 515 31.33 -42.04 -11.89
CA ASP A 515 32.15 -43.09 -11.27
C ASP A 515 33.14 -42.48 -10.26
N PHE A 516 32.66 -42.08 -9.09
CA PHE A 516 33.52 -41.52 -8.05
C PHE A 516 34.47 -42.58 -7.47
N LYS A 517 34.08 -43.86 -7.49
CA LYS A 517 34.89 -44.97 -6.98
C LYS A 517 36.04 -45.36 -7.92
N GLY A 518 35.75 -45.47 -9.22
CA GLY A 518 36.70 -45.95 -10.23
C GLY A 518 37.43 -44.83 -10.97
N ASP A 519 36.82 -43.65 -11.10
CA ASP A 519 37.39 -42.52 -11.83
C ASP A 519 37.06 -41.17 -11.17
N THR A 520 37.55 -41.02 -9.93
CA THR A 520 37.30 -39.84 -9.07
C THR A 520 37.72 -38.53 -9.75
N GLU A 521 38.90 -38.50 -10.37
CA GLU A 521 39.46 -37.26 -10.94
C GLU A 521 38.74 -36.87 -12.22
N GLN A 522 38.37 -37.82 -13.09
CA GLN A 522 37.53 -37.51 -14.25
C GLN A 522 36.16 -37.01 -13.82
N SER A 523 35.55 -37.63 -12.81
CA SER A 523 34.26 -37.19 -12.26
C SER A 523 34.34 -35.77 -11.68
N ARG A 524 35.41 -35.45 -10.95
CA ARG A 524 35.66 -34.08 -10.44
C ARG A 524 35.82 -33.08 -11.58
N GLN A 525 36.63 -33.39 -12.58
CA GLN A 525 36.85 -32.52 -13.74
C GLN A 525 35.57 -32.30 -14.55
N HIS A 526 34.75 -33.34 -14.69
CA HIS A 526 33.45 -33.25 -15.34
C HIS A 526 32.53 -32.24 -14.63
N ILE A 527 32.42 -32.33 -13.30
CA ILE A 527 31.62 -31.39 -12.50
C ILE A 527 32.14 -29.96 -12.66
N ASN A 528 33.45 -29.74 -12.55
CA ASN A 528 34.05 -28.41 -12.74
C ASN A 528 33.81 -27.85 -14.15
N THR A 529 33.89 -28.69 -15.17
CA THR A 529 33.58 -28.30 -16.57
C THR A 529 32.12 -27.87 -16.73
N TRP A 530 31.20 -28.59 -16.08
CA TRP A 530 29.79 -28.21 -16.06
C TRP A 530 29.58 -26.85 -15.39
N VAL A 531 30.20 -26.62 -14.23
CA VAL A 531 30.13 -25.33 -13.51
C VAL A 531 30.70 -24.19 -14.35
N ALA A 532 31.86 -24.38 -14.99
CA ALA A 532 32.48 -23.39 -15.86
C ALA A 532 31.51 -22.95 -16.97
N LYS A 533 30.91 -23.93 -17.65
CA LYS A 533 29.92 -23.65 -18.71
C LYS A 533 28.71 -22.88 -18.20
N LYS A 534 28.19 -23.20 -17.01
CA LYS A 534 27.03 -22.51 -16.43
C LYS A 534 27.35 -21.11 -15.90
N THR A 535 28.61 -20.83 -15.63
CA THR A 535 29.09 -19.55 -15.08
C THR A 535 29.82 -18.69 -16.11
N GLU A 536 29.71 -19.00 -17.40
CA GLU A 536 30.39 -18.29 -18.50
C GLU A 536 31.92 -18.20 -18.25
N ASP A 537 32.50 -19.33 -17.82
CA ASP A 537 33.91 -19.55 -17.49
C ASP A 537 34.45 -18.66 -16.36
N LYS A 538 33.58 -18.11 -15.51
CA LYS A 538 33.99 -17.32 -14.35
C LYS A 538 34.39 -18.17 -13.14
N ILE A 539 33.86 -19.38 -13.04
CA ILE A 539 34.25 -20.36 -12.02
C ILE A 539 34.72 -21.62 -12.73
N THR A 540 36.04 -21.75 -12.88
CA THR A 540 36.67 -22.89 -13.58
C THR A 540 37.00 -24.05 -12.64
N GLU A 541 37.09 -23.80 -11.34
CA GLU A 541 37.37 -24.82 -10.32
C GLU A 541 36.52 -24.56 -9.07
N LEU A 542 35.44 -25.32 -8.92
CA LEU A 542 34.59 -25.33 -7.72
C LEU A 542 35.08 -26.39 -6.73
N LEU A 543 35.33 -27.60 -7.22
CA LEU A 543 35.80 -28.74 -6.44
C LEU A 543 37.31 -28.87 -6.59
N SER A 544 38.06 -28.69 -5.50
CA SER A 544 39.51 -28.90 -5.47
C SER A 544 39.85 -30.39 -5.50
N ARG A 545 41.12 -30.75 -5.75
CA ARG A 545 41.58 -32.14 -5.93
C ARG A 545 41.23 -33.11 -4.78
N GLU A 546 40.91 -32.61 -3.59
CA GLU A 546 40.57 -33.42 -2.41
C GLU A 546 39.08 -33.32 -2.03
N SER A 547 38.27 -32.56 -2.79
CA SER A 547 36.86 -32.33 -2.48
C SER A 547 35.95 -33.53 -2.77
N VAL A 548 36.44 -34.49 -3.56
CA VAL A 548 35.73 -35.71 -3.96
C VAL A 548 36.71 -36.88 -3.84
N ASN A 549 36.23 -38.01 -3.35
CA ASN A 549 37.00 -39.24 -3.14
C ASN A 549 36.14 -40.49 -3.44
N SER A 550 36.71 -41.68 -3.26
CA SER A 550 36.02 -42.95 -3.50
C SER A 550 34.80 -43.20 -2.62
N ASP A 551 34.69 -42.49 -1.50
CA ASP A 551 33.54 -42.58 -0.58
C ASP A 551 32.44 -41.56 -0.94
N THR A 552 32.64 -40.74 -1.97
CA THR A 552 31.66 -39.74 -2.40
C THR A 552 30.48 -40.43 -3.07
N VAL A 553 29.29 -40.20 -2.53
CA VAL A 553 28.03 -40.80 -3.03
C VAL A 553 27.20 -39.81 -3.82
N LEU A 554 27.19 -38.53 -3.44
CA LEU A 554 26.34 -37.51 -4.05
C LEU A 554 26.99 -36.14 -3.95
N VAL A 555 27.03 -35.41 -5.07
CA VAL A 555 27.45 -34.01 -5.14
C VAL A 555 26.28 -33.18 -5.69
N LEU A 556 25.83 -32.19 -4.93
CA LEU A 556 24.78 -31.26 -5.36
C LEU A 556 25.41 -29.92 -5.71
N VAL A 557 25.12 -29.43 -6.90
CA VAL A 557 25.73 -28.22 -7.42
C VAL A 557 24.65 -27.24 -7.82
N ASN A 558 24.72 -26.03 -7.26
CA ASN A 558 24.07 -24.85 -7.82
C ASN A 558 25.15 -23.97 -8.46
N ALA A 559 24.88 -23.50 -9.68
CA ALA A 559 25.70 -22.51 -10.36
C ALA A 559 24.83 -21.30 -10.67
N ILE A 560 25.25 -20.12 -10.23
CA ILE A 560 24.58 -18.85 -10.48
C ILE A 560 25.51 -17.89 -11.23
N TYR A 561 24.96 -17.21 -12.24
CA TYR A 561 25.67 -16.24 -13.05
C TYR A 561 24.87 -14.95 -13.16
N PHE A 562 25.51 -13.81 -12.90
CA PHE A 562 24.92 -12.49 -13.02
C PHE A 562 25.77 -11.59 -13.90
N LYS A 563 25.12 -10.88 -14.83
CA LYS A 563 25.70 -9.82 -15.63
C LYS A 563 24.67 -8.70 -15.81
N GLY A 564 24.83 -7.62 -15.06
CA GLY A 564 24.06 -6.38 -15.22
C GLY A 564 24.88 -5.28 -15.90
N ASN A 565 24.18 -4.34 -16.52
CA ASN A 565 24.77 -3.06 -16.91
C ASN A 565 24.56 -2.04 -15.79
N TRP A 566 25.55 -1.19 -15.54
CA TRP A 566 25.36 -0.04 -14.65
C TRP A 566 24.39 0.95 -15.31
N GLU A 567 23.39 1.42 -14.55
CA GLU A 567 22.48 2.48 -14.98
C GLU A 567 23.26 3.76 -15.35
N LYS A 568 24.26 4.10 -14.55
CA LYS A 568 25.24 5.17 -14.81
C LYS A 568 26.63 4.55 -14.95
N GLN A 569 27.05 4.30 -16.19
CA GLN A 569 28.34 3.67 -16.46
C GLN A 569 29.51 4.60 -16.10
N PHE A 570 30.54 4.02 -15.48
CA PHE A 570 31.80 4.72 -15.25
C PHE A 570 32.48 5.04 -16.59
N ASN A 571 32.94 6.27 -16.76
CA ASN A 571 33.75 6.63 -17.91
C ASN A 571 35.11 5.93 -17.81
N LYS A 572 35.38 5.03 -18.77
CA LYS A 572 36.64 4.27 -18.83
C LYS A 572 37.87 5.17 -18.86
N LYS A 573 37.78 6.36 -19.46
CA LYS A 573 38.90 7.33 -19.54
C LYS A 573 39.26 7.93 -18.17
N ASP A 574 38.30 7.96 -17.26
CA ASP A 574 38.48 8.51 -15.91
C ASP A 574 38.88 7.43 -14.89
N THR A 575 38.85 6.15 -15.29
CA THR A 575 39.26 5.03 -14.45
C THR A 575 40.78 4.95 -14.39
N ARG A 576 41.34 5.09 -13.18
CA ARG A 576 42.80 5.05 -12.95
C ARG A 576 43.11 4.07 -11.83
N GLU A 577 44.20 3.33 -11.96
CA GLU A 577 44.72 2.55 -10.84
C GLU A 577 45.11 3.48 -9.70
N LYS A 578 44.60 3.18 -8.50
CA LYS A 578 44.96 3.88 -7.26
C LYS A 578 45.22 2.86 -6.16
N PRO A 579 46.12 3.16 -5.21
CA PRO A 579 46.33 2.32 -4.04
C PRO A 579 45.02 2.14 -3.27
N PHE A 580 44.70 0.89 -2.91
CA PHE A 580 43.54 0.56 -2.10
C PHE A 580 43.99 0.37 -0.64
N LYS A 581 43.32 1.05 0.30
CA LYS A 581 43.59 0.91 1.73
C LYS A 581 42.52 0.01 2.35
N VAL A 582 42.95 -1.18 2.73
CA VAL A 582 42.11 -2.16 3.43
C VAL A 582 41.96 -1.69 4.87
N SER A 583 43.08 -1.35 5.54
CA SER A 583 43.17 -0.82 6.92
C SER A 583 44.04 0.43 7.07
N LYS A 584 44.03 1.05 8.27
CA LYS A 584 44.95 2.16 8.64
C LYS A 584 46.44 1.81 8.47
N ARG A 585 46.82 0.53 8.31
CA ARG A 585 48.23 0.08 8.27
C ARG A 585 48.63 -0.69 7.01
N THR A 586 47.71 -1.03 6.11
CA THR A 586 48.03 -1.87 4.93
C THR A 586 47.60 -1.19 3.63
N THR A 587 48.57 -0.95 2.75
CA THR A 587 48.35 -0.40 1.40
C THR A 587 48.71 -1.46 0.38
N THR A 588 47.75 -1.89 -0.45
CA THR A 588 48.04 -2.79 -1.57
C THR A 588 48.61 -2.00 -2.76
N PRO A 589 49.71 -2.46 -3.40
CA PRO A 589 50.27 -1.80 -4.58
C PRO A 589 49.29 -1.78 -5.77
N PRO A 590 49.39 -0.79 -6.67
CA PRO A 590 48.68 -0.80 -7.95
C PRO A 590 48.98 -2.09 -8.75
N GLY A 591 47.95 -2.74 -9.28
CA GLY A 591 48.08 -3.95 -10.11
C GLY A 591 48.03 -5.29 -9.37
N ALA A 592 47.92 -5.33 -8.04
CA ALA A 592 47.94 -6.59 -7.27
C ALA A 592 46.61 -7.38 -7.26
N THR A 593 45.52 -6.87 -7.83
CA THR A 593 44.20 -7.53 -7.77
C THR A 593 43.56 -7.64 -9.16
N LYS A 594 43.74 -8.80 -9.81
CA LYS A 594 42.90 -9.22 -10.94
C LYS A 594 41.50 -9.69 -10.53
N HIS A 595 41.23 -9.83 -9.23
CA HIS A 595 39.93 -10.22 -8.68
C HIS A 595 39.54 -9.30 -7.52
N CYS A 596 38.34 -8.71 -7.66
CA CYS A 596 37.61 -7.80 -6.78
C CYS A 596 38.36 -7.17 -5.59
N SER A 597 38.58 -5.85 -5.67
CA SER A 597 38.78 -5.03 -4.46
C SER A 597 38.15 -3.65 -4.65
N GLY A 598 36.99 -3.46 -4.02
CA GLY A 598 36.34 -2.18 -3.86
C GLY A 598 35.37 -2.24 -2.68
N LYS A 599 35.56 -1.34 -1.72
CA LYS A 599 34.61 -1.09 -0.64
C LYS A 599 33.48 -0.24 -1.23
N ILE A 600 32.37 -0.85 -1.60
CA ILE A 600 31.07 -0.17 -1.47
C ILE A 600 30.56 -0.62 -0.11
N THR A 601 30.26 0.30 0.78
CA THR A 601 29.46 -0.01 1.98
C THR A 601 28.06 -0.37 1.48
N ILE A 602 27.85 -1.63 1.07
CA ILE A 602 26.55 -2.16 0.63
C ILE A 602 25.60 -2.31 1.83
N LEU A 603 26.07 -2.11 3.07
CA LEU A 603 25.19 -2.01 4.24
C LEU A 603 24.25 -0.80 4.19
N THR A 604 24.60 0.29 3.48
CA THR A 604 23.76 1.52 3.46
C THR A 604 22.87 1.64 2.21
N LEU A 605 23.00 0.75 1.24
CA LEU A 605 22.11 0.67 0.06
C LEU A 605 20.99 -0.37 0.25
N LEU A 606 21.22 -1.43 1.03
CA LEU A 606 20.20 -2.45 1.33
C LEU A 606 19.00 -1.89 2.11
N GLU A 607 19.19 -0.90 2.99
CA GLU A 607 18.07 -0.23 3.69
C GLU A 607 17.33 0.79 2.82
N LYS A 608 17.98 1.41 1.82
CA LYS A 608 17.35 2.43 0.97
C LYS A 608 16.72 1.90 -0.32
N GLN A 609 17.13 0.72 -0.76
CA GLN A 609 16.76 0.16 -2.07
C GLN A 609 15.76 -1.00 -1.98
N GLN A 610 15.27 -1.31 -0.78
CA GLN A 610 14.05 -2.10 -0.53
C GLN A 610 12.76 -1.52 -1.18
N ARG A 611 12.87 -0.38 -1.88
CA ARG A 611 11.76 0.32 -2.54
C ARG A 611 11.75 0.25 -4.07
N ALA A 612 12.77 -0.33 -4.70
CA ALA A 612 12.85 -0.37 -6.17
C ALA A 612 13.28 -1.77 -6.63
N ASP A 613 12.32 -2.51 -7.21
CA ASP A 613 12.43 -3.85 -7.81
C ASP A 613 12.77 -5.01 -6.85
N ASN A 614 11.70 -5.63 -6.33
CA ASN A 614 11.70 -6.62 -5.26
C ASN A 614 12.23 -8.03 -5.61
N CYS A 615 12.72 -8.30 -6.83
CA CYS A 615 13.15 -9.65 -7.24
C CYS A 615 14.67 -9.90 -7.18
N VAL A 616 15.53 -8.88 -7.18
CA VAL A 616 16.97 -9.07 -7.48
C VAL A 616 17.88 -9.05 -6.24
N MET A 617 17.38 -8.56 -5.09
CA MET A 617 18.24 -8.12 -3.98
C MET A 617 18.95 -9.22 -3.17
N ASN A 618 18.59 -10.50 -3.30
CA ASN A 618 19.15 -11.57 -2.46
C ASN A 618 20.21 -12.45 -3.14
N ALA A 619 20.60 -12.15 -4.39
CA ALA A 619 21.47 -13.03 -5.15
C ALA A 619 22.94 -13.01 -4.67
N TRP A 620 23.44 -11.90 -4.12
CA TRP A 620 24.85 -11.73 -3.75
C TRP A 620 25.05 -10.85 -2.52
N LEU A 621 25.99 -11.21 -1.64
CA LEU A 621 26.48 -10.39 -0.54
C LEU A 621 28.00 -10.22 -0.62
N MET A 622 28.51 -9.03 -0.27
CA MET A 622 29.94 -8.72 -0.30
C MET A 622 30.35 -7.90 0.94
N VAL A 623 31.39 -8.33 1.66
CA VAL A 623 32.05 -7.59 2.73
C VAL A 623 33.57 -7.63 2.52
N GLY A 624 34.20 -6.46 2.51
CA GLY A 624 35.64 -6.34 2.41
C GLY A 624 36.31 -6.29 3.77
N ALA A 625 37.48 -6.93 3.89
CA ALA A 625 38.39 -6.80 5.02
C ALA A 625 38.73 -5.32 5.31
N GLN A 626 38.99 -5.01 6.58
CA GLN A 626 39.25 -3.66 7.08
C GLN A 626 40.73 -3.41 7.38
#